data_AF-A0A9D1PC70-F1
#
_entry.id   AF-A0A9D1PC70-F1
#
_cell.length_a   1.000
_cell.length_b   1.000
_cell.length_c   1.000
_cell.angle_alpha   90.00
_cell.angle_beta   90.00
_cell.angle_gamma   90.00
#
_symmetry.space_group_name_H-M   'P 1'
#
loop_
_entity.id
_entity.type
_entity.pdbx_description
1 polymer ?
#
loop_
_entity_poly.entity_id
_entity_poly.type
_entity_poly.pdbx_seq_one_letter_code
_entity_poly.pdbx_strand_id
1 'polypeptide(L)'
;MKLKYPAEAFALGMVLFSRNMEEAFAAGILVILAVVFAEFLKNLLEGVVPVWSLRLCVLIGTGAIAAGTFLLGFSALGIRVDTGTWIMTAVIGLLAGKAALFGELEGDYGSIFYESGILWGFWILLGIVREFLSQGEIFGNLLLEKAPFFSQSFQSTAFGFLAAGLALAFTNGILKKRSSGTQSLLLVVPAVIFSRPFEMVTFGGVIAFIWTVGVSVLLFLSVARMIRFSSAGPRFRGLPLEMLSMSFIYLILSIY
;
A
#
# COMPACT_ATOMS: atom_id res chain seq x y z
N MET A 1 5.92 -0.34 -21.66
CA MET A 1 5.84 -1.70 -21.07
C MET A 1 4.86 -1.66 -19.91
N LYS A 2 4.05 -2.72 -19.74
CA LYS A 2 3.08 -2.86 -18.65
C LYS A 2 3.78 -3.23 -17.33
N LEU A 3 3.14 -2.90 -16.21
CA LEU A 3 3.63 -3.20 -14.86
C LEU A 3 3.72 -4.72 -14.62
N LYS A 4 4.87 -5.20 -14.13
CA LYS A 4 5.03 -6.60 -13.68
C LYS A 4 5.20 -6.70 -12.15
N TYR A 5 4.84 -5.65 -11.41
CA TYR A 5 4.84 -5.68 -9.95
C TYR A 5 3.45 -5.31 -9.39
N PRO A 6 3.08 -5.83 -8.21
CA PRO A 6 1.75 -5.69 -7.62
C PRO A 6 1.59 -4.32 -6.95
N ALA A 7 1.44 -3.28 -7.77
CA ALA A 7 1.46 -1.89 -7.34
C ALA A 7 0.42 -1.56 -6.26
N GLU A 8 -0.77 -2.18 -6.30
CA GLU A 8 -1.84 -1.98 -5.31
C GLU A 8 -1.47 -2.58 -3.93
N ALA A 9 -0.92 -3.80 -3.90
CA ALA A 9 -0.52 -4.45 -2.65
C ALA A 9 0.63 -3.69 -1.98
N PHE A 10 1.61 -3.25 -2.76
CA PHE A 10 2.71 -2.42 -2.26
C PHE A 10 2.27 -1.05 -1.79
N ALA A 11 1.35 -0.39 -2.51
CA ALA A 11 0.85 0.90 -2.09
C ALA A 11 0.07 0.81 -0.77
N LEU A 12 -0.77 -0.21 -0.59
CA LEU A 12 -1.48 -0.41 0.68
C LEU A 12 -0.51 -0.79 1.80
N GLY A 13 0.46 -1.67 1.53
CA GLY A 13 1.54 -1.99 2.45
C GLY A 13 2.33 -0.77 2.89
N MET A 14 2.72 0.10 1.95
CA MET A 14 3.40 1.37 2.22
C MET A 14 2.56 2.29 3.08
N VAL A 15 1.28 2.46 2.78
CA VAL A 15 0.39 3.34 3.58
C VAL A 15 0.32 2.89 5.04
N LEU A 16 0.36 1.57 5.30
CA LEU A 16 0.24 0.99 6.64
C LEU A 16 1.57 0.85 7.39
N PHE A 17 2.63 0.41 6.71
CA PHE A 17 3.91 -0.03 7.30
C PHE A 17 5.10 0.77 6.76
N SER A 18 4.97 2.09 6.69
CA SER A 18 6.11 2.98 6.38
C SER A 18 6.36 4.02 7.47
N ARG A 19 5.96 3.69 8.70
CA ARG A 19 6.23 4.53 9.86
C ARG A 19 7.68 4.43 10.28
N ASN A 20 8.14 3.19 10.43
CA ASN A 20 9.50 2.86 10.83
C ASN A 20 10.19 2.06 9.73
N MET A 21 11.52 2.14 9.67
CA MET A 21 12.35 1.37 8.76
C MET A 21 12.18 -0.14 8.96
N GLU A 22 12.10 -0.61 10.22
CA GLU A 22 11.94 -2.03 10.55
C GLU A 22 10.63 -2.60 9.98
N GLU A 23 9.52 -1.89 10.19
CA GLU A 23 8.21 -2.26 9.64
C GLU A 23 8.24 -2.27 8.11
N ALA A 24 8.83 -1.24 7.48
CA ALA A 24 8.94 -1.14 6.02
C ALA A 24 9.79 -2.27 5.42
N PHE A 25 10.87 -2.63 6.10
CA PHE A 25 11.76 -3.72 5.69
C PHE A 25 11.02 -5.06 5.72
N ALA A 26 10.44 -5.41 6.88
CA ALA A 26 9.75 -6.68 7.08
C ALA A 26 8.49 -6.80 6.21
N ALA A 27 7.64 -5.78 6.19
CA ALA A 27 6.41 -5.77 5.40
C ALA A 27 6.72 -5.92 3.91
N GLY A 28 7.75 -5.25 3.39
CA GLY A 28 8.11 -5.36 1.99
C GLY A 28 8.51 -6.77 1.56
N ILE A 29 9.32 -7.47 2.36
CA ILE A 29 9.70 -8.87 2.11
C ILE A 29 8.44 -9.76 2.09
N LEU A 30 7.54 -9.56 3.05
CA LEU A 30 6.31 -10.34 3.17
C LEU A 30 5.34 -10.07 2.00
N VAL A 31 5.25 -8.84 1.49
CA VAL A 31 4.48 -8.53 0.28
C VAL A 31 5.07 -9.27 -0.93
N ILE A 32 6.39 -9.25 -1.12
CA ILE A 32 7.06 -9.97 -2.22
C ILE A 32 6.74 -11.46 -2.12
N LEU A 33 6.88 -12.04 -0.93
CA LEU A 33 6.59 -13.45 -0.68
C LEU A 33 5.12 -13.79 -0.97
N ALA A 34 4.17 -12.95 -0.57
CA ALA A 34 2.75 -13.16 -0.84
C ALA A 34 2.44 -13.21 -2.34
N VAL A 35 3.15 -12.41 -3.14
CA VAL A 35 2.94 -12.30 -4.59
C VAL A 35 3.55 -13.48 -5.33
N VAL A 36 4.78 -13.86 -4.95
CA VAL A 36 5.43 -15.06 -5.46
C VAL A 36 4.62 -16.30 -5.11
N PHE A 37 4.09 -16.36 -3.89
CA PHE A 37 3.19 -17.43 -3.46
C PHE A 37 1.88 -17.44 -4.28
N ALA A 38 1.29 -16.27 -4.55
CA ALA A 38 0.09 -16.17 -5.37
C ALA A 38 0.29 -16.72 -6.78
N GLU A 39 1.42 -16.39 -7.39
CA GLU A 39 1.78 -16.90 -8.71
C GLU A 39 2.11 -18.38 -8.70
N PHE A 40 2.84 -18.86 -7.69
CA PHE A 40 3.09 -20.29 -7.48
C PHE A 40 1.78 -21.07 -7.35
N LEU A 41 0.84 -20.59 -6.51
CA LEU A 41 -0.45 -21.24 -6.32
C LEU A 41 -1.28 -21.24 -7.61
N LYS A 42 -1.27 -20.13 -8.35
CA LYS A 42 -1.90 -20.02 -9.67
C LYS A 42 -1.34 -21.08 -10.62
N ASN A 43 -0.02 -21.12 -10.80
CA ASN A 43 0.65 -22.04 -11.73
C ASN A 43 0.44 -23.52 -11.34
N LEU A 44 0.35 -23.83 -10.04
CA LEU A 44 0.09 -25.19 -9.55
C LEU A 44 -1.35 -25.67 -9.84
N LEU A 45 -2.32 -24.76 -9.73
CA LEU A 45 -3.75 -25.06 -9.94
C LEU A 45 -4.16 -24.92 -11.41
N GLU A 46 -3.36 -24.22 -12.20
CA GLU A 46 -3.57 -24.02 -13.63
C GLU A 46 -3.52 -25.37 -14.35
N GLY A 47 -4.63 -25.72 -15.01
CA GLY A 47 -4.80 -27.02 -15.67
C GLY A 47 -5.50 -28.10 -14.83
N VAL A 48 -5.64 -27.92 -13.51
CA VAL A 48 -6.33 -28.89 -12.63
C VAL A 48 -7.78 -28.47 -12.33
N VAL A 49 -8.02 -27.15 -12.23
CA VAL A 49 -9.26 -26.61 -11.67
C VAL A 49 -9.91 -25.61 -12.64
N PRO A 50 -11.25 -25.55 -12.75
CA PRO A 50 -11.93 -24.54 -13.55
C PRO A 50 -11.60 -23.11 -13.09
N VAL A 51 -11.58 -22.18 -14.05
CA VAL A 51 -11.11 -20.80 -13.87
C VAL A 51 -11.75 -20.07 -12.67
N TRP A 52 -13.04 -20.30 -12.42
CA TRP A 52 -13.78 -19.68 -11.31
C TRP A 52 -13.27 -20.13 -9.95
N SER A 53 -13.05 -21.44 -9.78
CA SER A 53 -12.54 -22.01 -8.54
C SER A 53 -11.05 -21.69 -8.37
N LEU A 54 -10.27 -21.67 -9.46
CA LEU A 54 -8.86 -21.24 -9.41
C LEU A 54 -8.74 -19.81 -8.86
N ARG A 55 -9.56 -18.88 -9.36
CA ARG A 55 -9.55 -17.47 -8.89
C ARG A 55 -9.87 -17.37 -7.40
N LEU A 56 -10.89 -18.09 -6.92
CA LEU A 56 -11.25 -18.08 -5.50
C LEU A 56 -10.17 -18.72 -4.62
N CYS A 57 -9.62 -19.85 -5.04
CA CYS A 57 -8.54 -20.52 -4.31
C CYS A 57 -7.29 -19.64 -4.20
N VAL A 58 -6.89 -18.99 -5.29
CA VAL A 58 -5.73 -18.07 -5.27
C VAL A 58 -6.01 -16.88 -4.37
N LEU A 59 -7.17 -16.23 -4.46
CA LEU A 59 -7.48 -15.08 -3.60
C LEU A 59 -7.56 -15.46 -2.12
N ILE A 60 -8.31 -16.50 -1.76
CA ILE A 60 -8.48 -16.91 -0.36
C ILE A 60 -7.16 -17.46 0.20
N GLY A 61 -6.46 -18.30 -0.56
CA GLY A 61 -5.19 -18.88 -0.14
C GLY A 61 -4.12 -17.83 0.09
N THR A 62 -3.98 -16.86 -0.82
CA THR A 62 -3.01 -15.77 -0.70
C THR A 62 -3.36 -14.80 0.43
N GLY A 63 -4.64 -14.46 0.60
CA GLY A 63 -5.12 -13.65 1.72
C GLY A 63 -4.86 -14.31 3.08
N ALA A 64 -5.19 -15.59 3.23
CA ALA A 64 -4.99 -16.33 4.47
C ALA A 64 -3.51 -16.49 4.82
N ILE A 65 -2.68 -16.85 3.84
CA ILE A 65 -1.25 -17.03 4.05
C ILE A 65 -0.57 -15.70 4.34
N ALA A 66 -0.91 -14.62 3.63
CA ALA A 66 -0.42 -13.28 3.96
C ALA A 66 -0.79 -12.89 5.40
N ALA A 67 -2.05 -13.06 5.80
CA ALA A 67 -2.46 -12.72 7.17
C ALA A 67 -1.70 -13.52 8.23
N GLY A 68 -1.45 -14.82 7.98
CA GLY A 68 -0.66 -15.68 8.85
C GLY A 68 0.82 -15.32 8.90
N THR A 69 1.46 -15.10 7.75
CA THR A 69 2.89 -14.79 7.68
C THR A 69 3.21 -13.39 8.22
N PHE A 70 2.32 -12.42 8.01
CA PHE A 70 2.47 -11.09 8.62
C PHE A 70 2.32 -11.15 10.15
N LEU A 71 1.37 -11.93 10.67
CA LEU A 71 1.23 -12.10 12.11
C LEU A 71 2.49 -12.74 12.72
N LEU A 72 2.97 -13.83 12.12
CA LEU A 72 4.19 -14.51 12.58
C LEU A 72 5.43 -13.62 12.43
N GLY A 73 5.61 -12.98 11.28
CA GLY A 73 6.75 -12.12 10.98
C GLY A 73 6.85 -10.92 11.92
N PHE A 74 5.74 -10.23 12.17
CA PHE A 74 5.73 -9.12 13.13
C PHE A 74 5.85 -9.58 14.57
N SER A 75 5.27 -10.73 14.94
CA SER A 75 5.47 -11.29 16.29
C SER A 75 6.93 -11.64 16.57
N ALA A 76 7.67 -12.13 15.56
CA ALA A 76 9.10 -12.43 15.68
C ALA A 76 9.96 -11.17 15.87
N LEU A 77 9.50 -10.03 15.33
CA LEU A 77 10.13 -8.72 15.50
C LEU A 77 9.64 -7.99 16.77
N GLY A 78 8.74 -8.59 17.55
CA GLY A 78 8.15 -7.95 18.73
C GLY A 78 7.13 -6.84 18.41
N ILE A 79 6.74 -6.68 17.15
CA ILE A 79 5.74 -5.71 16.68
C ILE A 79 4.34 -6.26 16.98
N ARG A 80 3.56 -5.52 17.76
CA ARG A 80 2.18 -5.92 18.09
C ARG A 80 1.26 -5.72 16.89
N VAL A 81 0.59 -6.80 16.49
CA VAL A 81 -0.40 -6.77 15.41
C VAL A 81 -1.79 -6.78 16.01
N ASP A 82 -2.48 -5.64 15.96
CA ASP A 82 -3.88 -5.55 16.34
C ASP A 82 -4.77 -6.26 15.31
N THR A 83 -5.99 -6.64 15.71
CA THR A 83 -6.97 -7.30 14.83
C THR A 83 -7.24 -6.50 13.56
N GLY A 84 -7.29 -5.17 13.64
CA GLY A 84 -7.47 -4.30 12.48
C GLY A 84 -6.29 -4.40 11.50
N THR A 85 -5.06 -4.34 12.00
CA THR A 85 -3.84 -4.48 11.19
C THR A 85 -3.75 -5.86 10.55
N TRP A 86 -4.14 -6.92 11.28
CA TRP A 86 -4.21 -8.28 10.76
C TRP A 86 -5.20 -8.39 9.58
N ILE A 87 -6.41 -7.82 9.69
CA ILE A 87 -7.37 -7.78 8.58
C ILE A 87 -6.77 -7.05 7.37
N MET A 88 -6.07 -5.95 7.59
CA MET A 88 -5.44 -5.21 6.50
C MET A 88 -4.32 -6.01 5.81
N THR A 89 -3.57 -6.85 6.54
CA THR A 89 -2.60 -7.76 5.92
C THR A 89 -3.26 -8.84 5.06
N ALA A 90 -4.47 -9.28 5.42
CA ALA A 90 -5.27 -10.15 4.55
C ALA A 90 -5.69 -9.42 3.26
N VAL A 91 -6.05 -8.13 3.35
CA VAL A 91 -6.38 -7.29 2.18
C VAL A 91 -5.15 -7.11 1.27
N ILE A 92 -3.95 -6.92 1.83
CA ILE A 92 -2.70 -6.93 1.06
C ILE A 92 -2.56 -8.24 0.27
N GLY A 93 -2.78 -9.37 0.94
CA GLY A 93 -2.73 -10.69 0.30
C GLY A 93 -3.73 -10.85 -0.84
N LEU A 94 -4.96 -10.34 -0.69
CA LEU A 94 -5.98 -10.34 -1.75
C LEU A 94 -5.55 -9.47 -2.94
N LEU A 95 -4.96 -8.31 -2.69
CA LEU A 95 -4.45 -7.44 -3.76
C LEU A 95 -3.25 -8.08 -4.49
N ALA A 96 -2.40 -8.80 -3.76
CA ALA A 96 -1.32 -9.61 -4.34
C ALA A 96 -1.87 -10.75 -5.21
N GLY A 97 -2.88 -11.48 -4.72
CA GLY A 97 -3.58 -12.51 -5.47
C GLY A 97 -4.26 -11.99 -6.74
N LYS A 98 -4.91 -10.82 -6.66
CA LYS A 98 -5.48 -10.13 -7.82
C LYS A 98 -4.40 -9.80 -8.85
N ALA A 99 -3.25 -9.29 -8.41
CA ALA A 99 -2.14 -8.98 -9.29
C ALA A 99 -1.62 -10.24 -10.01
N ALA A 100 -1.48 -11.37 -9.30
CA ALA A 100 -1.10 -12.66 -9.89
C ALA A 100 -2.10 -13.19 -10.93
N LEU A 101 -3.40 -13.04 -10.67
CA LEU A 101 -4.47 -13.57 -11.53
C LEU A 101 -4.72 -12.73 -12.78
N PHE A 102 -4.72 -11.40 -12.64
CA PHE A 102 -5.11 -10.46 -13.71
C PHE A 102 -3.92 -9.70 -14.30
N GLY A 103 -2.73 -9.83 -13.70
CA GLY A 103 -1.48 -9.29 -14.24
C GLY A 103 -0.82 -10.25 -15.24
N GLU A 104 0.05 -9.68 -16.06
CA GLU A 104 0.91 -10.40 -17.01
C GLU A 104 2.21 -10.83 -16.31
N LEU A 105 2.09 -11.70 -15.29
CA LEU A 105 3.24 -12.15 -14.49
C LEU A 105 3.94 -13.38 -15.10
N GLU A 106 3.25 -14.14 -15.97
CA GLU A 106 3.79 -15.21 -16.85
C GLU A 106 4.89 -16.15 -16.26
N GLY A 107 4.98 -16.31 -14.94
CA GLY A 107 5.99 -17.16 -14.31
C GLY A 107 7.42 -16.61 -14.39
N ASP A 108 7.61 -15.35 -14.77
CA ASP A 108 8.94 -14.70 -14.80
C ASP A 108 9.29 -14.16 -13.41
N TYR A 109 9.55 -15.09 -12.48
CA TYR A 109 9.91 -14.79 -11.09
C TYR A 109 11.08 -13.81 -11.00
N GLY A 110 12.05 -13.89 -11.92
CA GLY A 110 13.19 -12.98 -11.97
C GLY A 110 12.76 -11.53 -12.16
N SER A 111 11.85 -11.27 -13.10
CA SER A 111 11.31 -9.92 -13.30
C SER A 111 10.49 -9.41 -12.11
N ILE A 112 9.79 -10.30 -11.40
CA ILE A 112 8.96 -9.97 -10.25
C ILE A 112 9.84 -9.57 -9.07
N PHE A 113 10.87 -10.36 -8.76
CA PHE A 113 11.83 -10.03 -7.72
C PHE A 113 12.59 -8.75 -8.04
N TYR A 114 13.01 -8.55 -9.28
CA TYR A 114 13.74 -7.35 -9.68
C TYR A 114 12.89 -6.08 -9.56
N GLU A 115 11.69 -6.07 -10.16
CA GLU A 115 10.83 -4.88 -10.14
C GLU A 115 10.26 -4.59 -8.75
N SER A 116 9.88 -5.64 -8.01
CA SER A 116 9.40 -5.49 -6.63
C SER A 116 10.52 -5.11 -5.67
N GLY A 117 11.75 -5.58 -5.92
CA GLY A 117 12.94 -5.21 -5.14
C GLY A 117 13.29 -3.73 -5.27
N ILE A 118 13.18 -3.15 -6.47
CA ILE A 118 13.38 -1.71 -6.68
C ILE A 118 12.32 -0.91 -5.92
N LEU A 119 11.05 -1.32 -5.98
CA LEU A 119 9.97 -0.65 -5.26
C LEU A 119 10.17 -0.74 -3.74
N TRP A 120 10.56 -1.90 -3.25
CA TRP A 120 10.88 -2.14 -1.85
C TRP A 120 12.06 -1.28 -1.38
N GLY A 121 13.09 -1.12 -2.20
CA GLY A 121 14.20 -0.20 -1.91
C GLY A 121 13.74 1.25 -1.73
N PHE A 122 12.85 1.74 -2.60
CA PHE A 122 12.27 3.08 -2.43
C PHE A 122 11.36 3.19 -1.21
N TRP A 123 10.63 2.13 -0.87
CA TRP A 123 9.83 2.09 0.34
C TRP A 123 10.71 2.23 1.59
N ILE A 124 11.80 1.47 1.70
CA ILE A 124 12.74 1.59 2.82
C ILE A 124 13.31 3.01 2.90
N LEU A 125 13.76 3.57 1.78
CA LEU A 125 14.33 4.92 1.74
C LEU A 125 13.34 5.98 2.24
N LEU A 126 12.09 5.91 1.78
CA LEU A 126 11.05 6.85 2.24
C LEU A 126 10.63 6.59 3.68
N GLY A 127 10.66 5.34 4.14
CA GLY A 127 10.46 4.98 5.55
C GLY A 127 11.52 5.62 6.44
N ILE A 128 12.80 5.53 6.07
CA ILE A 128 13.92 6.17 6.78
C ILE A 128 13.72 7.69 6.84
N VAL A 129 13.38 8.32 5.72
CA VAL A 129 13.13 9.77 5.67
C VAL A 129 11.98 10.16 6.60
N ARG A 130 10.90 9.37 6.64
CA ARG A 130 9.75 9.64 7.52
C ARG A 130 10.07 9.44 8.99
N GLU A 131 10.78 8.37 9.33
CA GLU A 131 11.26 8.08 10.68
C GLU A 131 12.14 9.23 11.19
N PHE A 132 13.14 9.61 10.39
CA PHE A 132 14.05 10.71 10.69
C PHE A 132 13.34 12.05 10.85
N LEU A 133 12.43 12.42 9.93
CA LEU A 133 11.68 13.68 10.03
C LEU A 133 10.70 13.72 11.21
N SER A 134 10.34 12.56 11.76
CA SER A 134 9.39 12.49 12.87
C SER A 134 10.05 12.57 14.24
N GLN A 135 11.15 11.85 14.43
CA GLN A 135 11.76 11.62 15.74
C GLN A 135 13.26 11.96 15.76
N GLY A 136 13.89 12.20 14.61
CA GLY A 136 15.35 12.36 14.51
C GLY A 136 16.13 11.04 14.69
N GLU A 137 15.42 9.92 14.66
CA GLU A 137 15.95 8.58 14.83
C GLU A 137 15.95 7.81 13.51
N ILE A 138 16.90 6.89 13.37
CA ILE A 138 16.87 5.86 12.33
C ILE A 138 17.09 4.53 13.03
N PHE A 139 16.13 3.61 12.91
CA PHE A 139 16.18 2.28 13.52
C PHE A 139 16.30 2.34 15.05
N GLY A 140 15.56 3.26 15.67
CA GLY A 140 15.61 3.53 17.12
C GLY A 140 16.93 4.11 17.62
N ASN A 141 17.89 4.39 16.73
CA ASN A 141 19.12 5.08 17.07
C ASN A 141 18.94 6.57 16.82
N LEU A 142 19.08 7.35 17.89
CA LEU A 142 18.95 8.79 17.83
C LEU A 142 20.16 9.41 17.14
N LEU A 143 19.93 10.07 16.00
CA LEU A 143 20.98 10.71 15.21
C LEU A 143 21.05 12.20 15.47
N LEU A 144 19.92 12.84 15.75
CA LEU A 144 19.84 14.28 15.91
C LEU A 144 18.80 14.64 16.98
N GLU A 145 19.27 15.23 18.06
CA GLU A 145 18.42 15.63 19.18
C GLU A 145 17.78 17.00 18.87
N LYS A 146 16.45 17.02 18.70
CA LYS A 146 15.59 18.22 18.66
C LYS A 146 15.95 19.27 17.58
N ALA A 147 15.58 18.99 16.34
CA ALA A 147 15.47 20.01 15.30
C ALA A 147 14.06 20.64 15.26
N PRO A 148 13.92 21.94 14.93
CA PRO A 148 12.63 22.63 14.93
C PRO A 148 11.66 22.14 13.85
N PHE A 149 12.14 21.37 12.88
CA PHE A 149 11.33 20.81 11.80
C PHE A 149 10.82 19.39 12.08
N PHE A 150 11.22 18.75 13.20
CA PHE A 150 10.72 17.43 13.54
C PHE A 150 9.25 17.50 13.95
N SER A 151 8.43 16.63 13.36
CA SER A 151 7.00 16.59 13.64
C SER A 151 6.45 15.17 13.58
N GLN A 152 5.70 14.78 14.60
CA GLN A 152 4.97 13.51 14.60
C GLN A 152 3.94 13.42 13.47
N SER A 153 3.52 14.54 12.87
CA SER A 153 2.63 14.53 11.71
C SER A 153 3.21 13.74 10.53
N PHE A 154 4.54 13.64 10.39
CA PHE A 154 5.18 12.82 9.34
C PHE A 154 4.89 11.31 9.48
N GLN A 155 4.43 10.85 10.65
CA GLN A 155 4.01 9.46 10.90
C GLN A 155 2.53 9.19 10.57
N SER A 156 1.77 10.23 10.24
CA SER A 156 0.36 10.08 9.88
C SER A 156 0.18 9.30 8.57
N THR A 157 -1.01 8.72 8.39
CA THR A 157 -1.38 8.00 7.16
C THR A 157 -1.27 8.89 5.91
N ALA A 158 -1.48 10.21 6.05
CA ALA A 158 -1.34 11.14 4.94
C ALA A 158 0.04 11.05 4.28
N PHE A 159 1.10 11.09 5.09
CA PHE A 159 2.47 10.92 4.59
C PHE A 159 2.77 9.49 4.14
N GLY A 160 2.00 8.49 4.58
CA GLY A 160 2.02 7.14 4.04
C GLY A 160 1.51 7.07 2.60
N PHE A 161 0.40 7.75 2.30
CA PHE A 161 -0.09 7.92 0.93
C PHE A 161 0.90 8.71 0.06
N LEU A 162 1.53 9.74 0.63
CA LEU A 162 2.56 10.51 -0.06
C LEU A 162 3.76 9.63 -0.41
N ALA A 163 4.27 8.86 0.56
CA ALA A 163 5.38 7.95 0.36
C ALA A 163 5.05 6.87 -0.68
N ALA A 164 3.85 6.28 -0.62
CA ALA A 164 3.39 5.31 -1.61
C ALA A 164 3.34 5.92 -3.03
N GLY A 165 2.82 7.14 -3.18
CA GLY A 165 2.78 7.86 -4.44
C GLY A 165 4.16 8.15 -5.02
N LEU A 166 5.09 8.62 -4.19
CA LEU A 166 6.48 8.89 -4.60
C LEU A 166 7.25 7.62 -4.94
N ALA A 167 7.18 6.58 -4.09
CA ALA A 167 7.86 5.30 -4.33
C ALA A 167 7.46 4.68 -5.66
N LEU A 168 6.16 4.65 -5.95
CA LEU A 168 5.64 4.15 -7.21
C LEU A 168 6.08 5.01 -8.40
N ALA A 169 6.05 6.34 -8.26
CA ALA A 169 6.48 7.25 -9.32
C ALA A 169 7.98 7.11 -9.64
N PHE A 170 8.84 6.99 -8.62
CA PHE A 170 10.27 6.77 -8.79
C PHE A 170 10.55 5.42 -9.43
N THR A 171 9.88 4.36 -8.96
CA THR A 171 10.00 3.02 -9.53
C THR A 171 9.59 3.00 -11.00
N ASN A 172 8.45 3.62 -11.35
CA ASN A 172 8.00 3.76 -12.73
C ASN A 172 8.95 4.61 -13.57
N GLY A 173 9.62 5.58 -12.96
CA GLY A 173 10.67 6.40 -13.57
C GLY A 173 11.89 5.58 -13.97
N ILE A 174 12.41 4.76 -13.07
CA ILE A 174 13.56 3.88 -13.31
C ILE A 174 13.22 2.80 -14.33
N LEU A 175 12.09 2.11 -14.12
CA LEU A 175 11.66 1.00 -15.00
C LEU A 175 11.08 1.48 -16.34
N LYS A 176 10.87 2.80 -16.51
CA LYS A 176 10.22 3.41 -17.68
C LYS A 176 8.87 2.77 -18.02
N LYS A 177 8.10 2.40 -16.99
CA LYS A 177 6.78 1.74 -17.10
C LYS A 177 5.63 2.70 -16.87
N ARG A 178 4.45 2.33 -17.36
CA ARG A 178 3.20 3.11 -17.19
C ARG A 178 2.26 2.38 -16.24
N SER A 179 1.70 3.10 -15.27
CA SER A 179 0.69 2.62 -14.33
C SER A 179 -0.75 2.78 -14.83
N SER A 180 -1.00 2.61 -16.14
CA SER A 180 -2.35 2.73 -16.70
C SER A 180 -3.18 1.48 -16.42
N GLY A 181 -4.35 1.64 -15.76
CA GLY A 181 -5.33 0.57 -15.58
C GLY A 181 -5.37 -0.10 -14.19
N THR A 182 -4.70 0.47 -13.19
CA THR A 182 -4.78 0.04 -11.79
C THR A 182 -6.06 0.56 -11.14
N GLN A 183 -6.69 -0.24 -10.28
CA GLN A 183 -7.93 0.10 -9.58
C GLN A 183 -7.60 0.61 -8.17
N SER A 184 -7.23 1.88 -8.09
CA SER A 184 -6.92 2.56 -6.83
C SER A 184 -8.03 2.52 -5.79
N LEU A 185 -9.29 2.42 -6.20
CA LEU A 185 -10.44 2.34 -5.28
C LEU A 185 -10.37 1.12 -4.35
N LEU A 186 -9.84 -0.01 -4.82
CA LEU A 186 -9.70 -1.21 -4.00
C LEU A 186 -8.63 -1.08 -2.92
N LEU A 187 -7.74 -0.10 -3.04
CA LEU A 187 -6.78 0.27 -2.00
C LEU A 187 -7.34 1.36 -1.09
N VAL A 188 -7.92 2.41 -1.68
CA VAL A 188 -8.34 3.60 -0.94
C VAL A 188 -9.48 3.28 0.02
N VAL A 189 -10.44 2.44 -0.37
CA VAL A 189 -11.59 2.12 0.50
C VAL A 189 -11.15 1.39 1.77
N PRO A 190 -10.37 0.28 1.71
CA PRO A 190 -9.84 -0.34 2.93
C PRO A 190 -9.00 0.62 3.78
N ALA A 191 -8.16 1.44 3.16
CA ALA A 191 -7.33 2.40 3.89
C ALA A 191 -8.16 3.47 4.62
N VAL A 192 -9.20 4.02 4.00
CA VAL A 192 -10.11 5.00 4.63
C VAL A 192 -10.95 4.38 5.75
N ILE A 193 -11.35 3.12 5.61
CA ILE A 193 -12.07 2.38 6.65
C ILE A 193 -11.16 2.18 7.88
N PHE A 194 -9.89 1.85 7.65
CA PHE A 194 -8.93 1.57 8.69
C PHE A 194 -8.37 2.83 9.36
N SER A 195 -7.84 3.76 8.57
CA SER A 195 -7.34 5.05 9.04
C SER A 195 -8.33 6.14 8.66
N ARG A 196 -9.24 6.46 9.58
CA ARG A 196 -10.22 7.51 9.37
C ARG A 196 -9.49 8.86 9.27
N PRO A 197 -9.74 9.65 8.21
CA PRO A 197 -9.07 10.94 8.05
C PRO A 197 -9.57 12.01 9.02
N PHE A 198 -10.79 11.88 9.55
CA PHE A 198 -11.37 12.76 10.57
C PHE A 198 -12.45 11.99 11.36
N GLU A 199 -12.82 12.47 12.54
CA GLU A 199 -13.89 11.91 13.36
C GLU A 199 -15.00 12.95 13.58
N MET A 200 -16.23 12.60 13.22
CA MET A 200 -17.37 13.49 13.39
C MET A 200 -17.98 13.29 14.79
N VAL A 201 -17.66 14.20 15.72
CA VAL A 201 -18.09 14.10 17.14
C VAL A 201 -19.60 14.34 17.31
N THR A 202 -20.25 15.01 16.36
CA THR A 202 -21.65 15.47 16.46
C THR A 202 -22.72 14.43 16.16
N PHE A 203 -22.40 13.35 15.46
CA PHE A 203 -23.37 12.29 15.10
C PHE A 203 -23.05 10.98 15.83
N GLY A 204 -24.06 10.16 16.12
CA GLY A 204 -23.86 8.83 16.71
C GLY A 204 -22.88 7.97 15.90
N GLY A 205 -22.12 7.11 16.57
CA GLY A 205 -20.88 6.50 16.04
C GLY A 205 -20.99 5.81 14.67
N VAL A 206 -22.12 5.18 14.35
CA VAL A 206 -22.32 4.50 13.05
C VAL A 206 -22.57 5.50 11.92
N ILE A 207 -23.36 6.54 12.18
CA ILE A 207 -23.67 7.58 11.18
C ILE A 207 -22.43 8.43 10.90
N ALA A 208 -21.70 8.79 11.96
CA ALA A 208 -20.41 9.46 11.84
C ALA A 208 -19.43 8.63 10.99
N PHE A 209 -19.35 7.32 11.22
CA PHE A 209 -18.49 6.42 10.46
C PHE A 209 -18.85 6.34 8.97
N ILE A 210 -20.14 6.15 8.65
CA ILE A 210 -20.60 6.11 7.24
C ILE A 210 -20.30 7.44 6.56
N TRP A 211 -20.50 8.55 7.27
CA TRP A 211 -20.22 9.88 6.75
C TRP A 211 -18.74 10.11 6.47
N THR A 212 -17.86 9.76 7.41
CA THR A 212 -16.41 9.94 7.25
C THR A 212 -15.89 9.16 6.05
N VAL A 213 -16.30 7.89 5.92
CA VAL A 213 -15.90 7.06 4.78
C VAL A 213 -16.50 7.60 3.48
N GLY A 214 -17.79 7.94 3.48
CA GLY A 214 -18.50 8.43 2.31
C GLY A 214 -17.90 9.72 1.74
N VAL A 215 -17.66 10.73 2.58
CA VAL A 215 -17.08 12.01 2.16
C VAL A 215 -15.69 11.82 1.58
N SER A 216 -14.82 11.07 2.26
CA SER A 216 -13.44 10.86 1.80
C SER A 216 -13.38 10.10 0.48
N VAL A 217 -14.22 9.09 0.30
CA VAL A 217 -14.30 8.33 -0.97
C VAL A 217 -14.90 9.18 -2.09
N LEU A 218 -15.91 10.01 -1.80
CA LEU A 218 -16.49 10.93 -2.80
C LEU A 218 -15.49 11.99 -3.26
N LEU A 219 -14.73 12.58 -2.32
CA LEU A 219 -13.66 13.51 -2.66
C LEU A 219 -12.59 12.83 -3.51
N PHE A 220 -12.18 11.62 -3.15
CA PHE A 220 -11.25 10.84 -3.95
C PHE A 220 -11.77 10.60 -5.37
N LEU A 221 -13.01 10.14 -5.53
CA LEU A 221 -13.64 9.89 -6.82
C LEU A 221 -13.72 11.16 -7.69
N SER A 222 -14.05 12.29 -7.07
CA SER A 222 -14.08 13.60 -7.73
C SER A 222 -12.70 13.96 -8.29
N VAL A 223 -11.67 13.86 -7.45
CA VAL A 223 -10.30 14.20 -7.82
C VAL A 223 -9.73 13.21 -8.83
N ALA A 224 -9.96 11.91 -8.68
CA ALA A 224 -9.54 10.88 -9.62
C ALA A 224 -10.15 11.10 -11.02
N ARG A 225 -11.42 11.53 -11.09
CA ARG A 225 -12.07 11.88 -12.36
C ARG A 225 -11.42 13.09 -13.02
N MET A 226 -11.02 14.11 -12.25
CA MET A 226 -10.32 15.29 -12.77
C MET A 226 -8.87 14.99 -13.20
N ILE A 227 -8.16 14.16 -12.43
CA ILE A 227 -6.77 13.76 -12.71
C ILE A 227 -6.63 13.10 -14.08
N ARG A 228 -7.68 12.41 -14.58
CA ARG A 228 -7.67 11.81 -15.92
C ARG A 228 -7.37 12.82 -17.03
N PHE A 229 -7.74 14.09 -16.83
CA PHE A 229 -7.54 15.20 -17.76
C PHE A 229 -6.25 15.99 -17.49
N SER A 230 -5.51 15.66 -16.42
CA SER A 230 -4.24 16.32 -16.10
C SER A 230 -3.15 15.95 -17.14
N SER A 231 -2.29 16.93 -17.45
CA SER A 231 -1.08 16.79 -18.27
C SER A 231 0.09 16.16 -17.52
N ALA A 232 -0.17 15.42 -16.43
CA ALA A 232 0.85 14.74 -15.67
C ALA A 232 1.69 13.81 -16.56
N GLY A 233 3.02 13.85 -16.36
CA GLY A 233 3.95 13.04 -17.12
C GLY A 233 3.59 11.55 -17.08
N PRO A 234 3.93 10.77 -18.11
CA PRO A 234 3.47 9.38 -18.28
C PRO A 234 3.88 8.43 -17.15
N ARG A 235 4.81 8.83 -16.28
CA ARG A 235 5.34 8.08 -15.14
C ARG A 235 4.57 8.32 -13.83
N PHE A 236 3.97 9.50 -13.69
CA PHE A 236 3.15 9.87 -12.53
C PHE A 236 1.67 9.50 -12.74
N ARG A 237 1.23 9.34 -13.99
CA ARG A 237 -0.17 9.13 -14.34
C ARG A 237 -0.72 7.79 -13.81
N GLY A 238 -1.91 7.80 -13.21
CA GLY A 238 -2.58 6.62 -12.63
C GLY A 238 -2.38 6.54 -11.13
N LEU A 239 -2.14 5.32 -10.61
CA LEU A 239 -2.00 5.03 -9.18
C LEU A 239 -1.09 5.99 -8.40
N PRO A 240 0.12 6.39 -8.87
CA PRO A 240 1.00 7.28 -8.10
C PRO A 240 0.36 8.64 -7.81
N LEU A 241 -0.23 9.26 -8.83
CA LEU A 241 -0.89 10.57 -8.70
C LEU A 241 -2.18 10.49 -7.88
N GLU A 242 -2.89 9.36 -7.93
CA GLU A 242 -4.07 9.10 -7.10
C GLU A 242 -3.70 8.87 -5.62
N MET A 243 -2.54 8.26 -5.32
CA MET A 243 -2.04 8.17 -3.95
C MET A 243 -1.59 9.54 -3.42
N LEU A 244 -0.89 10.34 -4.25
CA LEU A 244 -0.52 11.70 -3.89
C LEU A 244 -1.75 12.58 -3.61
N SER A 245 -2.80 12.48 -4.42
CA SER A 245 -4.03 13.24 -4.17
C SER A 245 -4.72 12.80 -2.88
N MET A 246 -4.72 11.50 -2.55
CA MET A 246 -5.22 11.02 -1.27
C MET A 246 -4.44 11.58 -0.09
N SER A 247 -3.11 11.70 -0.19
CA SER A 247 -2.33 12.38 0.86
C SER A 247 -2.85 13.79 1.11
N PHE A 248 -3.10 14.58 0.07
CA PHE A 248 -3.60 15.94 0.25
C PHE A 248 -5.02 15.97 0.81
N ILE A 249 -5.90 15.06 0.39
CA ILE A 249 -7.25 14.92 0.95
C ILE A 249 -7.16 14.62 2.45
N TYR A 250 -6.30 13.69 2.87
CA TYR A 250 -6.08 13.39 4.29
C TYR A 250 -5.56 14.60 5.04
N LEU A 251 -4.57 15.33 4.50
CA LEU A 251 -4.05 16.53 5.16
C LEU A 251 -5.14 17.58 5.36
N ILE A 252 -5.97 17.84 4.34
CA ILE A 252 -7.06 18.82 4.42
C ILE A 252 -8.12 18.39 5.44
N LEU A 253 -8.53 17.12 5.40
CA LEU A 253 -9.56 16.60 6.30
C LEU A 253 -9.07 16.49 7.74
N SER A 254 -7.79 16.19 7.96
CA SER A 254 -7.20 16.05 9.31
C SER A 254 -7.11 17.35 10.12
N ILE A 255 -7.39 18.49 9.50
CA ILE A 255 -7.48 19.79 10.18
C ILE A 255 -8.79 19.92 10.97
N TYR A 256 -9.82 19.14 10.60
CA TYR A 256 -11.17 19.18 11.18
C TYR A 256 -11.42 18.03 12.15
#